data_AF-A0A349E569-F1
#
_entry.id   AF-A0A349E569-F1
#
_cell.length_a   1.000
_cell.length_b   1.000
_cell.length_c   1.000
_cell.angle_alpha   90.00
_cell.angle_beta   90.00
_cell.angle_gamma   90.00
#
_symmetry.space_group_name_H-M   'P 1'
#
loop_
_entity.id
_entity.type
_entity.pdbx_description
1 polymer ?
#
loop_
_entity_poly.entity_id
_entity_poly.type
_entity_poly.pdbx_seq_one_letter_code
_entity_poly.pdbx_strand_id
1 'polypeptide(L)'
;FIVGAFADNVNTFVKYLYYFLLLVLAHNLVALATGAFTARIFKVPGRDLRTITIETGIQNGSTSVLLTLTFFGGVGGMALIVGWWAIWDMCSSLLLAFYWSKRPVKGTKKAQEA
;
A
#
# COMPACT_ATOMS: atom_id res chain seq x y z
N PHE A 1 8.83 7.18 31.29
CA PHE A 1 9.53 6.00 30.72
C PHE A 1 9.51 6.01 29.18
N ILE A 2 8.35 5.95 28.52
CA ILE A 2 8.23 5.96 27.04
C ILE A 2 8.85 7.20 26.39
N VAL A 3 8.60 8.41 26.94
CA VAL A 3 9.14 9.67 26.40
C VAL A 3 10.67 9.78 26.55
N GLY A 4 11.23 9.27 27.66
CA GLY A 4 12.68 9.26 27.89
C GLY A 4 13.42 8.27 26.99
N ALA A 5 12.87 7.06 26.84
CA ALA A 5 13.42 6.05 25.93
C ALA A 5 13.34 6.49 24.45
N PHE A 6 12.31 7.25 24.08
CA PHE A 6 12.18 7.85 22.76
C PHE A 6 13.23 8.94 22.53
N ALA A 7 13.38 9.88 23.47
CA ALA A 7 14.35 10.97 23.37
C ALA A 7 15.80 10.49 23.19
N ASP A 8 16.21 9.45 23.92
CA ASP A 8 17.56 8.85 23.79
C ASP A 8 17.80 8.17 22.43
N ASN A 9 16.72 7.78 21.74
CA ASN A 9 16.78 7.03 20.48
C ASN A 9 16.24 7.83 19.27
N VAL A 10 15.90 9.11 19.42
CA VAL A 10 15.36 9.96 18.34
C VAL A 10 16.34 10.06 17.16
N ASN A 11 17.64 10.18 17.43
CA ASN A 11 18.65 10.23 16.37
C ASN A 11 18.74 8.92 15.57
N THR A 12 18.64 7.78 16.27
CA THR A 12 18.56 6.46 15.65
C THR A 12 17.27 6.32 14.84
N PHE A 13 16.15 6.76 15.39
CA PHE A 13 14.84 6.74 14.74
C PHE A 13 14.82 7.56 13.44
N VAL A 14 15.31 8.80 13.47
CA VAL A 14 15.41 9.68 12.27
C VAL A 14 16.42 9.12 11.27
N LYS A 15 17.52 8.51 11.73
CA LYS A 15 18.50 7.85 10.87
C LYS A 15 17.92 6.66 10.11
N TYR A 16 17.01 5.89 10.74
CA TYR A 16 16.39 4.73 10.11
C TYR A 16 15.07 5.03 9.38
N LEU A 17 14.47 6.21 9.62
CA LEU A 17 13.26 6.70 8.98
C LEU A 17 13.26 6.48 7.46
N TYR A 18 14.32 6.92 6.81
CA TYR A 18 14.45 6.84 5.36
C TYR A 18 14.40 5.40 4.82
N TYR A 19 14.99 4.44 5.54
CA TYR A 19 15.05 3.04 5.08
C TYR A 19 13.68 2.39 5.04
N PHE A 20 12.86 2.54 6.08
CA PHE A 20 11.53 1.92 6.07
C PHE A 20 10.54 2.67 5.16
N LEU A 21 10.68 3.99 4.98
CA LEU A 21 9.91 4.73 3.97
C LEU A 21 10.15 4.17 2.57
N LEU A 22 11.42 3.99 2.19
CA LEU A 22 11.79 3.40 0.90
C LEU A 22 11.35 1.95 0.76
N LEU A 23 11.47 1.17 1.84
CA LEU A 23 11.07 -0.24 1.83
C LEU A 23 9.57 -0.38 1.60
N VAL A 24 8.75 0.44 2.28
CA VAL A 24 7.29 0.47 2.09
C VAL A 24 6.93 0.87 0.65
N LEU A 25 7.60 1.90 0.12
CA LEU A 25 7.46 2.33 -1.27
C LEU A 25 7.76 1.19 -2.25
N ALA A 26 8.90 0.52 -2.07
CA ALA A 26 9.33 -0.58 -2.92
C ALA A 26 8.39 -1.79 -2.82
N HIS A 27 7.98 -2.15 -1.61
CA HIS A 27 7.04 -3.25 -1.37
C HIS A 27 5.68 -3.01 -2.03
N ASN A 28 5.14 -1.79 -1.90
CA ASN A 28 3.88 -1.43 -2.54
C ASN A 28 3.99 -1.46 -4.08
N LEU A 29 5.12 -1.00 -4.63
CA LEU A 29 5.38 -1.12 -6.06
C LEU A 29 5.43 -2.58 -6.52
N VAL A 30 6.07 -3.46 -5.75
CA VAL A 30 6.11 -4.90 -6.03
C VAL A 30 4.71 -5.50 -5.97
N ALA A 31 3.88 -5.12 -5.00
CA ALA A 31 2.50 -5.58 -4.89
C ALA A 31 1.66 -5.17 -6.11
N LEU A 32 1.70 -3.89 -6.48
CA LEU A 32 1.03 -3.37 -7.68
C LEU A 32 1.54 -4.08 -8.96
N ALA A 33 2.86 -4.23 -9.10
CA ALA A 33 3.46 -4.90 -10.24
C ALA A 33 3.04 -6.37 -10.33
N THR A 34 2.99 -7.08 -9.20
CA THR A 34 2.58 -8.48 -9.11
C THR A 34 1.11 -8.66 -9.45
N GLY A 35 0.22 -7.79 -8.95
CA GLY A 35 -1.20 -7.81 -9.30
C GLY A 35 -1.41 -7.58 -10.80
N ALA A 36 -0.73 -6.59 -11.36
CA ALA A 36 -0.79 -6.29 -12.78
C ALA A 36 -0.19 -7.39 -13.66
N PHE A 37 0.91 -7.99 -13.23
CA PHE A 37 1.59 -9.08 -13.94
C PHE A 37 0.73 -10.35 -13.94
N THR A 38 0.18 -10.72 -12.79
CA THR A 38 -0.75 -11.84 -12.64
C THR A 38 -1.95 -11.66 -13.55
N ALA A 39 -2.62 -10.50 -13.51
CA ALA A 39 -3.76 -10.22 -14.38
C ALA A 39 -3.42 -10.29 -15.88
N ARG A 40 -2.19 -9.90 -16.27
CA ARG A 40 -1.71 -10.02 -17.66
C ARG A 40 -1.47 -11.48 -18.06
N ILE A 41 -0.86 -12.30 -17.20
CA ILE A 41 -0.65 -13.73 -17.47
C ILE A 41 -1.98 -14.41 -17.75
N PHE A 42 -3.00 -14.11 -16.94
CA PHE A 42 -4.34 -14.68 -17.09
C PHE A 42 -5.20 -13.99 -18.16
N LYS A 43 -4.65 -13.04 -18.93
CA LYS A 43 -5.33 -12.32 -20.03
C LYS A 43 -6.67 -11.69 -19.62
N VAL A 44 -6.71 -11.17 -18.39
CA VAL A 44 -7.90 -10.55 -17.80
C VAL A 44 -8.26 -9.24 -18.54
N PRO A 45 -9.55 -8.93 -18.77
CA PRO A 45 -9.96 -7.69 -19.44
C PRO A 45 -9.44 -6.42 -18.75
N GLY A 46 -9.32 -5.32 -19.51
CA GLY A 46 -8.64 -4.12 -19.02
C GLY A 46 -9.27 -3.45 -17.79
N ARG A 47 -10.57 -3.63 -17.53
CA ARG A 47 -11.22 -3.17 -16.29
C ARG A 47 -10.74 -4.01 -15.10
N ASP A 48 -10.89 -5.32 -15.23
CA ASP A 48 -10.59 -6.27 -14.17
C ASP A 48 -9.08 -6.34 -13.87
N LEU A 49 -8.23 -6.13 -14.88
CA LEU A 49 -6.78 -5.97 -14.69
C LEU A 49 -6.45 -4.79 -13.76
N ARG A 50 -7.13 -3.65 -13.93
CA ARG A 50 -6.94 -2.48 -13.06
C ARG A 50 -7.44 -2.75 -11.65
N THR A 51 -8.58 -3.44 -11.52
CA THR A 51 -9.12 -3.89 -10.24
C THR A 51 -8.11 -4.77 -9.52
N ILE A 52 -7.65 -5.87 -10.14
CA ILE A 52 -6.68 -6.79 -9.53
C ILE A 52 -5.39 -6.07 -9.14
N THR A 53 -4.91 -5.15 -9.98
CA THR A 53 -3.72 -4.35 -9.65
C THR A 53 -3.92 -3.54 -8.37
N ILE A 54 -5.04 -2.80 -8.26
CA ILE A 54 -5.33 -1.97 -7.08
C ILE A 54 -5.59 -2.81 -5.84
N GLU A 55 -6.40 -3.87 -5.95
CA GLU A 55 -6.71 -4.77 -4.83
C GLU A 55 -5.47 -5.51 -4.31
N THR A 56 -4.46 -5.74 -5.15
CA THR A 56 -3.19 -6.31 -4.70
C THR A 56 -2.32 -5.24 -4.01
N GLY A 57 -2.39 -3.99 -4.47
CA GLY A 57 -1.62 -2.88 -3.89
C GLY A 57 -2.18 -2.32 -2.59
N ILE A 58 -3.50 -2.40 -2.38
CA ILE A 58 -4.17 -2.02 -1.14
C ILE A 58 -4.21 -3.24 -0.23
N GLN A 59 -3.60 -3.15 0.95
CA GLN A 59 -3.64 -4.22 1.95
C GLN A 59 -4.48 -3.82 3.16
N ASN A 60 -4.90 -4.82 3.93
CA ASN A 60 -5.68 -4.57 5.15
C ASN A 60 -4.79 -4.02 6.26
N GLY A 61 -4.73 -2.68 6.34
CA GLY A 61 -4.02 -1.98 7.40
C GLY A 61 -4.53 -2.34 8.81
N SER A 62 -5.84 -2.58 8.97
CA SER A 62 -6.46 -2.87 10.28
C SER A 62 -5.94 -4.16 10.90
N THR A 63 -5.74 -5.22 10.10
CA THR A 63 -5.16 -6.48 10.59
C THR A 63 -3.73 -6.28 11.09
N SER A 64 -2.95 -5.44 10.40
CA SER A 64 -1.55 -5.18 10.76
C SER A 64 -1.42 -4.32 12.01
N VAL A 65 -2.31 -3.34 12.17
CA VAL A 65 -2.43 -2.56 13.42
C VAL A 65 -2.81 -3.47 14.58
N LEU A 66 -3.84 -4.31 14.41
CA LEU A 66 -4.29 -5.24 15.44
C LEU A 66 -3.15 -6.17 15.88
N LEU A 67 -2.46 -6.81 14.93
CA LEU A 67 -1.38 -7.74 15.25
C LEU A 67 -0.23 -7.05 16.00
N THR A 68 0.14 -5.85 15.57
CA THR A 68 1.21 -5.04 16.20
C THR A 68 0.89 -4.67 17.64
N LEU A 69 -0.34 -4.27 17.91
CA LEU A 69 -0.77 -3.89 19.26
C LEU A 69 -0.96 -5.10 20.17
N THR A 70 -1.53 -6.19 19.65
CA THR A 70 -1.89 -7.37 20.44
C THR A 70 -0.68 -8.25 20.79
N PHE A 71 0.24 -8.48 19.84
CA PHE A 71 1.30 -9.48 20.02
C PHE A 71 2.70 -8.89 20.26
N PHE A 72 2.94 -7.64 19.83
CA PHE A 72 4.28 -7.05 19.87
C PHE A 72 4.39 -5.90 20.89
N GLY A 73 3.37 -5.68 21.72
CA GLY A 73 3.43 -4.69 22.80
C GLY A 73 3.58 -3.24 22.32
N GLY A 74 3.28 -2.96 21.05
CA GLY A 74 3.29 -1.59 20.52
C GLY A 74 4.64 -0.89 20.58
N VAL A 75 5.76 -1.60 20.36
CA VAL A 75 7.08 -0.95 20.25
C VAL A 75 6.98 0.19 19.22
N GLY A 76 7.27 1.42 19.66
CA GLY A 76 6.89 2.64 18.92
C GLY A 76 7.35 2.67 17.46
N GLY A 77 8.49 2.04 17.13
CA GLY A 77 8.96 1.92 15.75
C GLY A 77 8.05 1.10 14.84
N MET A 78 7.46 -0.01 15.32
CA MET A 78 6.56 -0.85 14.53
C MET A 78 5.24 -0.13 14.23
N ALA A 79 4.69 0.59 15.22
CA ALA A 79 3.47 1.36 15.04
C ALA A 79 3.63 2.45 13.95
N LEU A 80 4.81 3.08 13.89
CA LEU A 80 5.12 4.10 12.89
C LEU A 80 5.24 3.51 11.48
N ILE A 81 5.84 2.32 11.34
CA ILE A 81 5.91 1.61 10.05
C ILE A 81 4.51 1.23 9.57
N VAL A 82 3.69 0.63 10.44
CA VAL A 82 2.33 0.20 10.09
C VAL A 82 1.44 1.39 9.73
N GLY A 83 1.54 2.50 10.47
CA GLY A 83 0.82 3.74 10.16
C GLY A 83 1.23 4.32 8.82
N TRP A 84 2.54 4.41 8.54
CA TRP A 84 3.04 4.88 7.26
C TRP A 84 2.59 3.97 6.10
N TRP A 85 2.64 2.66 6.30
CA TRP A 85 2.25 1.68 5.30
C TRP A 85 0.78 1.82 4.89
N ALA A 86 -0.14 1.96 5.86
CA ALA A 86 -1.56 2.15 5.58
C ALA A 86 -1.84 3.46 4.80
N ILE A 87 -1.14 4.54 5.14
CA ILE A 87 -1.28 5.82 4.42
C ILE A 87 -0.74 5.68 2.99
N TRP A 88 0.46 5.12 2.85
CA TRP A 88 1.14 5.03 1.56
C TRP A 88 0.38 4.15 0.56
N ASP A 89 -0.07 2.96 0.96
CA ASP A 89 -0.79 2.04 0.08
C ASP A 89 -2.11 2.65 -0.44
N MET A 90 -2.79 3.44 0.39
CA MET A 90 -3.99 4.16 -0.01
C MET A 90 -3.67 5.32 -0.96
N CYS A 91 -2.64 6.12 -0.65
CA CYS A 91 -2.19 7.21 -1.50
C CYS A 91 -1.73 6.72 -2.88
N SER A 92 -0.90 5.68 -2.95
CA SER A 92 -0.37 5.14 -4.21
C SER A 92 -1.49 4.60 -5.10
N SER A 93 -2.45 3.88 -4.51
CA SER A 93 -3.58 3.30 -5.22
C SER A 93 -4.57 4.36 -5.70
N LEU A 94 -4.80 5.42 -4.91
CA LEU A 94 -5.59 6.58 -5.32
C LEU A 94 -4.92 7.35 -6.47
N LEU A 95 -3.60 7.55 -6.41
CA LEU A 95 -2.85 8.18 -7.50
C LEU A 95 -2.94 7.37 -8.79
N LEU A 96 -2.82 6.04 -8.70
CA LEU A 96 -2.95 5.14 -9.83
C LEU A 96 -4.37 5.11 -10.39
N ALA A 97 -5.39 5.08 -9.52
CA ALA A 97 -6.79 5.17 -9.90
C ALA A 97 -7.10 6.50 -10.60
N PHE A 98 -6.59 7.62 -10.08
CA PHE A 98 -6.71 8.93 -10.70
C PHE A 98 -6.01 9.00 -12.07
N TYR A 99 -4.84 8.39 -12.21
CA TYR A 99 -4.17 8.28 -13.49
C TYR A 99 -5.00 7.48 -14.52
N TRP A 100 -5.66 6.41 -14.08
CA TRP A 100 -6.51 5.58 -14.92
C TRP A 100 -7.90 6.14 -15.18
N SER A 101 -8.44 7.01 -14.33
CA SER A 101 -9.72 7.69 -14.56
C SER A 101 -9.67 8.55 -15.82
N LYS A 102 -8.49 9.12 -16.13
CA LYS A 102 -8.24 9.88 -17.36
C LYS A 102 -7.98 9.01 -18.60
N ARG A 103 -7.97 7.68 -18.47
CA ARG A 103 -7.65 6.73 -19.54
C ARG A 103 -8.73 5.64 -19.65
N PRO A 104 -9.83 5.87 -20.39
CA PRO A 104 -10.89 4.88 -20.53
C PRO A 104 -10.37 3.56 -21.10
N VAL A 105 -10.84 2.44 -20.56
CA VAL A 105 -10.55 1.11 -21.09
C VAL A 105 -11.30 0.95 -22.42
N LYS A 106 -10.59 0.65 -23.51
CA LYS A 106 -11.23 0.35 -24.81
C LYS A 106 -12.01 -0.96 -24.67
N GLY A 107 -13.35 -0.88 -24.67
CA GLY A 107 -14.24 -2.04 -24.56
C GLY A 107 -15.63 -1.74 -23.99
N THR A 108 -15.82 -0.61 -23.31
CA THR A 108 -17.09 -0.27 -22.64
C THR A 108 -18.13 0.39 -23.57
N LYS A 109 -18.36 -0.17 -24.77
CA LYS A 109 -19.46 0.29 -25.66
C LYS A 109 -20.74 -0.53 -25.54
N LYS A 110 -20.73 -1.73 -24.96
CA LYS A 110 -21.89 -2.65 -24.98
C LYS A 110 -22.82 -2.65 -23.76
N ALA A 111 -22.49 -1.90 -22.70
CA ALA A 111 -23.28 -1.92 -21.45
C ALA A 111 -24.12 -0.65 -21.22
N GLN A 112 -24.08 0.32 -22.14
CA GLN A 112 -24.89 1.55 -22.06
C GLN A 112 -26.10 1.51 -23.02
N GLU A 113 -26.29 0.40 -23.74
CA GLU A 113 -27.35 0.21 -24.75
C GLU A 113 -28.30 -0.96 -24.42
N ALA A 114 -28.27 -1.49 -23.19
CA ALA A 114 -29.19 -2.52 -22.68
C ALA A 114 -29.90 -1.99 -21.42
#